data_AF-A0A945QE03-F1
#
_entry.id   AF-A0A945QE03-F1
#
_cell.length_a   1.000
_cell.length_b   1.000
_cell.length_c   1.000
_cell.angle_alpha   90.00
_cell.angle_beta   90.00
_cell.angle_gamma   90.00
#
_symmetry.space_group_name_H-M   'P 1'
#
loop_
_entity.id
_entity.type
_entity.pdbx_description
1 polymer ?
#
loop_
_entity_poly.entity_id
_entity_poly.type
_entity_poly.pdbx_seq_one_letter_code
_entity_poly.pdbx_strand_id
1 'polypeptide(L)' 'FGSGNGAVQRLPLPLDGCLGDVIAHFSIPEKKVFLALVNGRDVTPQLNGRLPLDRSLNDGDIVALSGPVPYSWGYGAPVV' A
#
# COMPACT_ATOMS: atom_id res chain seq x y z
N PHE A 1 -18.87 -11.07 -13.50
CA PHE A 1 -17.64 -10.59 -12.86
C PHE A 1 -18.04 -9.59 -11.79
N GLY A 2 -17.84 -9.97 -10.53
CA GLY A 2 -18.56 -9.43 -9.38
C GLY A 2 -18.37 -7.93 -9.17
N SER A 3 -19.47 -7.28 -8.80
CA SER A 3 -19.54 -5.89 -8.33
C SER A 3 -18.88 -5.75 -6.96
N GLY A 4 -17.56 -5.96 -6.89
CA GLY A 4 -16.76 -5.51 -5.77
C GLY A 4 -16.48 -4.02 -5.98
N ASN A 5 -17.37 -3.15 -5.52
CA ASN A 5 -17.00 -1.75 -5.31
C ASN A 5 -15.92 -1.75 -4.22
N GLY A 6 -14.66 -1.93 -4.60
CA GLY A 6 -13.55 -1.49 -3.77
C GLY A 6 -13.81 -0.01 -3.52
N ALA A 7 -14.13 0.36 -2.28
CA ALA A 7 -14.48 1.72 -1.93
C ALA A 7 -13.24 2.60 -2.16
N VAL A 8 -13.15 3.21 -3.34
CA VAL A 8 -12.14 4.22 -3.63
C VAL A 8 -12.50 5.44 -2.81
N GLN A 9 -11.70 5.72 -1.79
CA GLN A 9 -11.87 6.88 -0.94
C GLN A 9 -10.90 7.98 -1.37
N ARG A 10 -11.41 9.18 -1.64
CA ARG A 10 -10.56 10.37 -1.77
C ARG A 10 -10.07 10.77 -0.39
N LEU A 11 -8.76 10.82 -0.23
CA LEU A 11 -8.11 11.13 1.03
C LEU A 11 -7.34 12.45 0.88
N PRO A 12 -7.77 13.54 1.53
CA PRO A 12 -6.94 14.73 1.64
C PRO A 12 -5.70 14.40 2.49
N LEU A 13 -4.52 14.73 1.96
CA LEU A 13 -3.24 14.60 2.65
C LEU A 13 -2.61 15.99 2.88
N PRO A 14 -1.67 16.12 3.82
CA PRO A 14 -0.82 17.31 3.91
C PRO A 14 -0.08 17.60 2.59
N LEU A 15 0.39 18.84 2.41
CA LEU A 15 1.12 19.28 1.20
C LEU A 15 2.35 18.41 0.88
N ASP A 16 2.98 17.83 1.90
CA ASP A 16 4.11 16.89 1.78
C ASP A 16 3.70 15.48 2.25
N GLY A 17 2.45 15.10 1.98
CA GLY A 17 1.87 13.84 2.41
C GLY A 17 2.64 12.63 1.90
N CYS A 18 2.70 11.59 2.74
CA CYS A 18 3.43 10.37 2.47
C CYS A 18 2.57 9.12 2.65
N LEU A 19 3.11 7.96 2.28
CA LEU A 19 2.47 6.67 2.47
C LEU A 19 2.12 6.40 3.95
N GLY A 20 2.95 6.88 4.87
CA GLY A 20 2.70 6.80 6.31
C GLY A 20 1.42 7.52 6.75
N ASP A 21 1.10 8.66 6.14
CA ASP A 21 -0.12 9.42 6.45
C ASP A 21 -1.38 8.65 6.03
N VAL A 22 -1.33 7.95 4.90
CA VAL A 22 -2.42 7.08 4.43
C VAL A 22 -2.67 5.95 5.43
N ILE A 23 -1.62 5.29 5.89
CA ILE A 23 -1.70 4.19 6.84
C ILE A 23 -2.21 4.65 8.20
N ALA A 24 -1.72 5.80 8.67
CA ALA A 24 -2.15 6.43 9.90
C ALA A 24 -3.64 6.82 9.83
N HIS A 25 -4.10 7.39 8.71
CA HIS A 25 -5.50 7.79 8.52
C HIS A 25 -6.47 6.61 8.73
N PHE A 26 -6.15 5.45 8.17
CA PHE A 26 -6.96 4.24 8.32
C PHE A 26 -6.66 3.44 9.60
N SER A 27 -5.75 3.94 10.45
CA SER A 27 -5.30 3.24 11.67
C SER A 27 -4.84 1.80 11.41
N ILE A 28 -4.22 1.56 10.24
CA ILE A 28 -3.73 0.24 9.86
C ILE A 28 -2.38 0.00 10.54
N PRO A 29 -2.20 -1.07 11.33
CA PRO A 29 -0.88 -1.39 11.85
C PRO A 29 0.05 -1.76 10.68
N GLU A 30 1.23 -1.14 10.60
CA GLU A 30 2.21 -1.38 9.51
C GLU A 30 2.48 -2.88 9.28
N LYS A 31 2.65 -3.64 10.37
CA LYS A 31 2.86 -5.11 10.36
C LYS A 31 1.71 -5.93 9.75
N LYS A 32 0.57 -5.30 9.46
CA LYS A 32 -0.60 -5.91 8.79
C LYS A 32 -0.70 -5.51 7.32
N VAL A 33 0.19 -4.65 6.81
CA VAL A 33 0.32 -4.34 5.39
C VAL A 33 1.35 -5.28 4.79
N PHE A 34 0.91 -6.18 3.91
CA PHE A 34 1.77 -7.18 3.26
C PHE A 34 2.05 -6.83 1.79
N LEU A 35 1.25 -5.95 1.21
CA LEU A 35 1.47 -5.39 -0.12
C LEU A 35 0.97 -3.94 -0.13
N ALA A 36 1.80 -3.05 -0.66
CA ALA A 36 1.44 -1.67 -0.96
C ALA A 36 1.76 -1.38 -2.42
N LEU A 37 0.77 -0.87 -3.15
CA LEU A 37 0.91 -0.42 -4.52
C LEU A 37 0.68 1.09 -4.57
N VAL A 38 1.54 1.80 -5.30
CA VAL A 38 1.30 3.21 -5.67
C VAL A 38 1.21 3.27 -7.18
N ASN A 39 0.05 3.67 -7.71
CA ASN A 39 -0.26 3.66 -9.14
C ASN A 39 0.02 2.29 -9.81
N GLY A 40 -0.28 1.20 -9.09
CA GLY A 40 -0.07 -0.17 -9.55
C GLY A 40 1.38 -0.68 -9.44
N ARG A 41 2.33 0.14 -8.98
CA ARG A 41 3.71 -0.29 -8.74
C ARG A 41 3.89 -0.78 -7.30
N ASP A 42 4.46 -1.96 -7.15
CA ASP A 42 4.84 -2.49 -5.84
C ASP A 42 5.93 -1.63 -5.19
N VAL A 43 5.60 -1.14 -3.99
CA VAL A 43 6.49 -0.37 -3.12
C VAL A 43 6.73 -1.09 -1.79
N THR A 44 6.27 -2.33 -1.67
CA THR A 44 6.49 -3.19 -0.52
C THR A 44 7.97 -3.52 -0.41
N PRO A 45 8.53 -3.55 0.79
CA PRO A 45 9.90 -3.96 0.98
C PRO A 45 10.02 -5.45 0.67
N GLN A 46 11.13 -5.84 0.04
CA GLN A 46 11.47 -7.26 -0.07
C GLN A 46 11.79 -7.83 1.33
N LEU A 47 11.70 -9.16 1.44
CA LEU A 47 11.94 -10.00 2.60
C LEU A 47 12.62 -9.29 3.81
N ASN A 48 11.85 -9.06 4.89
CA ASN A 48 12.26 -8.41 6.15
C ASN A 48 12.45 -6.88 6.14
N GLY A 49 12.17 -6.19 5.04
CA GLY A 49 12.20 -4.72 5.00
C GLY A 49 10.97 -4.07 5.65
N ARG A 50 11.11 -2.80 6.07
CA ARG A 50 10.01 -1.97 6.59
C ARG A 50 9.37 -1.16 5.48
N LEU A 51 8.06 -0.99 5.54
CA LEU A 51 7.32 -0.25 4.51
C LEU A 51 7.91 1.17 4.42
N PRO A 52 8.16 1.72 3.22
CA PRO A 52 8.74 3.06 3.09
C PRO A 52 7.68 4.12 3.41
N LEU A 53 7.42 4.32 4.71
CA LEU A 53 6.39 5.23 5.22
C LEU A 53 6.67 6.69 4.84
N ASP A 54 7.94 7.04 4.64
CA ASP A 54 8.42 8.35 4.22
C ASP A 54 8.30 8.60 2.70
N ARG A 55 7.80 7.61 1.93
CA ARG A 55 7.56 7.78 0.51
C ARG A 55 6.53 8.89 0.26
N SER A 56 6.97 9.99 -0.34
CA SER A 56 6.10 11.09 -0.77
C SER A 56 5.06 10.61 -1.79
N LEU A 57 3.85 11.16 -1.67
CA LEU A 57 2.75 10.98 -2.60
C LEU A 57 2.42 12.31 -3.25
N ASN A 58 2.04 12.26 -4.52
CA ASN A 58 1.56 13.43 -5.26
C ASN A 58 0.03 13.43 -5.33
N ASP A 59 -0.55 14.60 -5.61
CA ASP A 59 -1.97 14.69 -5.89
C ASP A 59 -2.37 13.77 -7.06
N GLY A 60 -3.43 13.00 -6.86
CA GLY A 60 -3.90 12.00 -7.81
C GLY A 60 -3.23 10.62 -7.72
N ASP A 61 -2.20 10.43 -6.88
CA ASP A 61 -1.65 9.10 -6.65
C ASP A 61 -2.70 8.15 -6.03
N ILE A 62 -2.78 6.94 -6.58
CA ILE A 62 -3.67 5.90 -6.10
C ILE A 62 -2.87 4.90 -5.27
N VAL A 63 -3.26 4.77 -4.00
CA VAL A 63 -2.67 3.79 -3.08
C VAL A 63 -3.61 2.61 -2.92
N ALA A 64 -3.08 1.40 -3.08
CA ALA A 64 -3.77 0.16 -2.74
C ALA A 64 -2.97 -0.60 -1.68
N LEU A 65 -3.65 -1.02 -0.61
CA LEU A 65 -3.07 -1.77 0.50
C LEU A 65 -3.72 -3.15 0.56
N SER A 66 -2.92 -4.18 0.82
CA SER A 66 -3.40 -5.53 1.06
C SER A 66 -2.92 -6.09 2.39
N GLY A 67 -3.78 -6.91 3.00
CA GLY A 67 -3.39 -7.83 4.07
C GLY A 67 -2.61 -9.03 3.54
N PRO A 68 -2.49 -10.12 4.31
CA PRO A 68 -1.71 -11.29 3.95
C PRO A 68 -2.04 -11.81 2.54
N VAL A 69 -1.01 -11.95 1.71
CA VAL A 69 -1.07 -12.50 0.35
C VAL A 69 -0.09 -13.67 0.23
N PRO A 70 -0.35 -14.69 -0.59
CA PRO A 70 0.61 -15.76 -0.83
C PRO A 70 1.94 -15.18 -1.32
N TYR A 71 3.06 -15.64 -0.78
CA TYR A 71 4.39 -15.19 -1.18
C TYR A 71 5.10 -16.27 -1.98
N SER A 72 5.60 -15.93 -3.16
CA SER A 72 6.45 -16.83 -3.93
C SER A 72 7.90 -16.65 -3.51
N TRP A 73 8.45 -17.69 -2.87
CA TRP A 73 9.88 -17.77 -2.55
C TRP A 73 10.76 -17.87 -3.80
N GLY A 74 10.25 -18.44 -4.90
CA GLY A 74 10.98 -18.57 -6.16
C GLY A 74 11.13 -17.25 -6.94
N TYR A 75 10.18 -16.33 -6.76
CA TYR A 75 10.20 -15.01 -7.41
C TYR A 75 10.54 -13.85 -6.46
N GLY A 76 10.66 -14.12 -5.15
CA GLY A 76 10.93 -13.09 -4.14
C GLY A 76 9.85 -12.02 -4.08
N ALA A 77 8.59 -12.38 -4.36
CA ALA A 77 7.49 -11.44 -4.51
C ALA A 77 6.14 -12.05 -4.08
N PRO A 78 5.17 -11.22 -3.65
CA PRO A 78 3.78 -11.62 -3.54
C PRO A 78 3.22 -12.22 -4.85
N VAL A 79 2.39 -13.25 -4.72
CA VAL A 79 1.56 -13.78 -5.83
C VAL A 79 0.22 -13.06 -5.78
N VAL A 80 -0.02 -12.22 -6.77
CA VAL A 80 -1.22 -11.39 -6.92
C VAL A 80 -1.93 -11.66 -8.23
#